data_AF-A0A1C1CX63-F1
#
_entry.id   AF-A0A1C1CX63-F1
#
_cell.length_a   1.000
_cell.length_b   1.000
_cell.length_c   1.000
_cell.angle_alpha   90.00
_cell.angle_beta   90.00
_cell.angle_gamma   90.00
#
_symmetry.space_group_name_H-M   'P 1'
#
loop_
_entity.id
_entity.type
_entity.pdbx_description
1 polymer ?
#
loop_
_entity_poly.entity_id
_entity_poly.type
_entity_poly.pdbx_seq_one_letter_code
_entity_poly.pdbx_strand_id
1 'polypeptide(L)'
;MGSESNDFHLSEDSIRSSIAHLNEDVEFKASIGHDVIFAIQVSGREPAICFKVTARSIRLAEPGVQPQFILKARPEHWQQFYAAVPKRPFQTFWGMIRVLGNTAGVEVLGDEEAFTRHARTWRIVLDSIREAVNGGQANSSSAQQEEYTPEDETDDDSIIGHYTWLTLPPLGKCKIFYEVSGQGHQPILFLHTAGADSRQYHSMMLNKDLQSRYRMYAFDLPGHGRSFPGQKQYPLSYANSEDFYISCIRSFLGKLDIRRSIVTGASMGGEVCLAVALRAKELDVRGVIPCEACDFIPSAAGSTIYKLEGDEAVLNAERVCGMISPTSPAIYKRLNWWLYSAQASRLFPGDLKFYFDGWDGRERMHLIDTVECPIYMLTGEYDYSCSVEMSRATAEKIQGGEKGSQVVFEAMDGLGHFPFSEDPVRFMPYFKRALEYIAERSRG
;
A
#
# COMPACT_ATOMS: atom_id res chain seq x y z
N MET A 1 10.60 -10.11 -37.85
CA MET A 1 9.62 -9.98 -36.74
C MET A 1 8.45 -9.21 -37.30
N GLY A 2 7.28 -9.82 -37.40
CA GLY A 2 6.10 -9.13 -37.90
C GLY A 2 5.79 -7.97 -36.96
N SER A 3 5.72 -6.75 -37.49
CA SER A 3 5.07 -5.65 -36.79
C SER A 3 3.58 -5.98 -36.78
N GLU A 4 3.13 -6.76 -35.79
CA GLU A 4 1.72 -6.71 -35.43
C GLU A 4 1.44 -5.24 -35.15
N SER A 5 0.65 -4.61 -36.02
CA SER A 5 0.14 -3.29 -35.74
C SER A 5 -0.64 -3.44 -34.45
N ASN A 6 -0.09 -2.92 -33.34
CA ASN A 6 -0.81 -2.79 -32.08
C ASN A 6 -1.96 -1.82 -32.33
N ASP A 7 -3.06 -2.36 -32.87
CA ASP A 7 -4.24 -1.60 -33.19
C ASP A 7 -5.13 -1.49 -31.96
N PHE A 8 -4.54 -1.03 -30.85
CA PHE A 8 -5.29 -0.73 -29.66
C PHE A 8 -6.24 0.44 -29.96
N HIS A 9 -7.53 0.17 -29.95
CA HIS A 9 -8.57 1.16 -30.15
C HIS A 9 -9.63 1.02 -29.06
N LEU A 10 -9.87 2.12 -28.34
CA LEU A 10 -11.03 2.23 -27.45
C LEU A 10 -12.26 2.48 -28.31
N SER A 11 -13.21 1.55 -28.29
CA SER A 11 -14.45 1.71 -29.05
C SER A 11 -15.26 2.90 -28.51
N GLU A 12 -15.90 3.63 -29.42
CA GLU A 12 -16.76 4.74 -29.05
C GLU A 12 -17.94 4.26 -28.17
N ASP A 13 -18.43 3.06 -28.41
CA ASP A 13 -19.50 2.43 -27.63
C ASP A 13 -19.09 2.19 -26.17
N SER A 14 -17.89 1.67 -25.91
CA SER A 14 -17.38 1.47 -24.55
C SER A 14 -17.20 2.81 -23.82
N ILE A 15 -16.70 3.84 -24.52
CA ILE A 15 -16.56 5.18 -23.93
C ILE A 15 -17.93 5.78 -23.58
N ARG A 16 -18.91 5.70 -24.49
CA ARG A 16 -20.27 6.20 -24.26
C ARG A 16 -20.98 5.44 -23.14
N SER A 17 -20.79 4.12 -23.07
CA SER A 17 -21.33 3.28 -22.00
C SER A 17 -20.74 3.66 -20.64
N SER A 18 -19.41 3.82 -20.56
CA SER A 18 -18.73 4.29 -19.33
C SER A 18 -19.24 5.67 -18.90
N ILE A 19 -19.40 6.63 -19.81
CA ILE A 19 -19.95 7.96 -19.49
C ILE A 19 -21.38 7.87 -18.94
N ALA A 20 -22.23 7.01 -19.52
CA ALA A 20 -23.58 6.82 -19.02
C ALA A 20 -23.57 6.25 -17.59
N HIS A 21 -22.72 5.26 -17.33
CA HIS A 21 -22.56 4.68 -15.99
C HIS A 21 -22.03 5.71 -14.98
N LEU A 22 -20.96 6.43 -15.31
CA LEU A 22 -20.36 7.45 -14.43
C LEU A 22 -21.33 8.56 -14.03
N ASN A 23 -22.25 8.95 -14.93
CA ASN A 23 -23.28 9.94 -14.61
C ASN A 23 -24.35 9.42 -13.64
N GLU A 24 -24.40 8.12 -13.38
CA GLU A 24 -25.25 7.53 -12.34
C GLU A 24 -24.46 7.07 -11.10
N ASP A 25 -23.17 6.83 -11.24
CA ASP A 25 -22.29 6.33 -10.19
C ASP A 25 -22.16 7.32 -9.00
N VAL A 26 -22.36 6.79 -7.79
CA VAL A 26 -22.37 7.56 -6.55
C VAL A 26 -20.95 7.96 -6.15
N GLU A 27 -19.97 7.07 -6.34
CA GLU A 27 -18.57 7.35 -6.01
C GLU A 27 -18.01 8.47 -6.91
N PHE A 28 -18.30 8.42 -8.21
CA PHE A 28 -17.94 9.45 -9.17
C PHE A 28 -18.58 10.79 -8.82
N LYS A 29 -19.89 10.82 -8.55
CA LYS A 29 -20.60 12.04 -8.14
C LYS A 29 -20.05 12.66 -6.87
N ALA A 30 -19.60 11.85 -5.90
CA ALA A 30 -18.95 12.34 -4.69
C ALA A 30 -17.54 12.89 -4.95
N SER A 31 -16.92 12.51 -6.07
CA SER A 31 -15.54 12.85 -6.43
C SER A 31 -15.41 14.04 -7.39
N ILE A 32 -16.52 14.53 -7.93
CA ILE A 32 -16.56 15.74 -8.76
C ILE A 32 -16.87 16.96 -7.88
N GLY A 33 -16.16 18.05 -8.11
CA GLY A 33 -16.33 19.29 -7.33
C GLY A 33 -15.90 20.56 -8.07
N HIS A 34 -14.96 20.42 -9.00
CA HIS A 34 -14.51 21.48 -9.89
C HIS A 34 -14.64 21.03 -11.34
N ASP A 35 -14.88 22.00 -12.23
CA ASP A 35 -14.90 21.74 -13.66
C ASP A 35 -13.48 21.42 -14.14
N VAL A 36 -13.35 20.35 -14.92
CA VAL A 36 -12.09 19.96 -15.54
C VAL A 36 -12.31 19.39 -16.92
N ILE A 37 -11.41 19.72 -17.84
CA ILE A 37 -11.33 19.07 -19.13
C ILE A 37 -9.99 18.34 -19.19
N PHE A 38 -10.03 17.02 -19.35
CA PHE A 38 -8.83 16.21 -19.47
C PHE A 38 -8.96 15.22 -20.62
N ALA A 39 -7.84 14.70 -21.11
CA ALA A 39 -7.86 13.77 -22.23
C ALA A 39 -7.03 12.50 -21.98
N ILE A 40 -7.41 11.44 -22.69
CA ILE A 40 -6.62 10.21 -22.82
C ILE A 40 -6.06 10.18 -24.23
N GLN A 41 -4.74 9.97 -24.34
CA GLN A 41 -4.00 10.02 -25.59
C GLN A 41 -3.25 8.71 -25.83
N VAL A 42 -3.55 8.08 -26.97
CA VAL A 42 -2.75 6.98 -27.50
C VAL A 42 -1.63 7.58 -28.34
N SER A 43 -0.38 7.24 -28.03
CA SER A 43 0.77 7.77 -28.76
C SER A 43 0.69 7.45 -30.25
N GLY A 44 0.87 8.47 -31.09
CA GLY A 44 0.77 8.35 -32.55
C GLY A 44 -0.66 8.35 -33.13
N ARG A 45 -1.70 8.55 -32.30
CA ARG A 45 -3.10 8.64 -32.76
C ARG A 45 -3.75 9.95 -32.35
N GLU A 46 -4.13 10.80 -33.30
CA GLU A 46 -4.93 11.99 -33.03
C GLU A 46 -6.33 11.84 -33.63
N PRO A 47 -7.37 12.44 -33.03
CA PRO A 47 -7.35 13.29 -31.83
C PRO A 47 -7.36 12.49 -30.51
N ALA A 48 -6.99 13.16 -29.40
CA ALA A 48 -7.17 12.64 -28.05
C ALA A 48 -8.66 12.46 -27.70
N ILE A 49 -8.99 11.50 -26.84
CA ILE A 49 -10.34 11.36 -26.29
C ILE A 49 -10.47 12.34 -25.14
N CYS A 50 -11.21 13.43 -25.35
CA CYS A 50 -11.37 14.51 -24.37
C CYS A 50 -12.67 14.36 -23.58
N PHE A 51 -12.57 14.45 -22.25
CA PHE A 51 -13.67 14.42 -21.31
C PHE A 51 -13.85 15.80 -20.70
N LYS A 52 -15.09 16.30 -20.69
CA LYS A 52 -15.51 17.47 -19.94
C LYS A 52 -16.27 17.00 -18.70
N VAL A 53 -15.66 17.18 -17.54
CA VAL A 53 -16.27 16.98 -16.23
C VAL A 53 -16.70 18.33 -15.70
N THR A 54 -17.94 18.40 -15.23
CA THR A 54 -18.49 19.56 -14.52
C THR A 54 -18.79 19.15 -13.09
N ALA A 55 -19.18 20.10 -12.24
CA ALA A 55 -19.66 19.83 -10.89
C ALA A 55 -20.85 18.84 -10.79
N ARG A 56 -21.48 18.41 -11.90
CA ARG A 56 -22.65 17.51 -11.89
C ARG A 56 -22.55 16.29 -12.79
N SER A 57 -21.70 16.30 -13.81
CA SER A 57 -21.70 15.28 -14.85
C SER A 57 -20.41 15.24 -15.66
N ILE A 58 -20.21 14.12 -16.35
CA ILE A 58 -19.17 13.91 -17.34
C ILE A 58 -19.78 13.71 -18.74
N ARG A 59 -19.10 14.24 -19.76
CA ARG A 59 -19.41 13.99 -21.17
C ARG A 59 -18.15 14.04 -22.03
N LEU A 60 -18.25 13.56 -23.27
CA LEU A 60 -17.23 13.86 -24.28
C LEU A 60 -17.21 15.37 -24.55
N ALA A 61 -16.01 15.94 -24.64
CA ALA A 61 -15.83 17.34 -24.98
C ALA A 61 -16.14 17.56 -26.48
N GLU A 62 -16.54 18.79 -26.82
CA GLU A 62 -16.75 19.19 -28.21
C GLU A 62 -15.41 19.17 -28.97
N PRO A 63 -15.41 18.83 -30.28
CA PRO A 63 -14.19 18.86 -31.09
C PRO A 63 -13.49 20.22 -31.03
N GLY A 64 -12.16 20.22 -30.91
CA GLY A 64 -11.33 21.43 -30.85
C GLY A 64 -11.12 22.04 -29.46
N VAL A 65 -11.87 21.59 -28.45
CA VAL A 65 -11.65 21.99 -27.06
C VAL A 65 -10.30 21.48 -26.56
N GLN A 66 -9.50 22.38 -25.98
CA GLN A 66 -8.20 22.02 -25.42
C GLN A 66 -8.36 21.44 -24.00
N PRO A 67 -7.82 20.25 -23.71
CA PRO A 67 -7.80 19.72 -22.36
C PRO A 67 -6.77 20.47 -21.50
N GLN A 68 -7.05 20.61 -20.20
CA GLN A 68 -6.11 21.14 -19.22
C GLN A 68 -4.91 20.21 -19.06
N PHE A 69 -5.15 18.90 -18.99
CA PHE A 69 -4.09 17.90 -18.98
C PHE A 69 -4.43 16.66 -19.80
N ILE A 70 -3.39 15.93 -20.21
CA ILE A 70 -3.50 14.74 -21.05
C ILE A 70 -2.75 13.59 -20.39
N LEU A 71 -3.43 12.46 -20.21
CA LEU A 71 -2.84 11.18 -19.82
C LEU A 71 -2.44 10.45 -21.09
N LYS A 72 -1.13 10.32 -21.33
CA LYS A 72 -0.59 9.73 -22.57
C LYS A 72 0.18 8.46 -22.28
N ALA A 73 -0.06 7.44 -23.10
CA ALA A 73 0.72 6.20 -23.11
C ALA A 73 0.81 5.61 -24.54
N ARG A 74 1.65 4.59 -24.71
CA ARG A 74 1.76 3.84 -25.97
C ARG A 74 0.58 2.87 -26.17
N PRO A 75 0.24 2.48 -27.41
CA PRO A 75 -0.84 1.53 -27.68
C PRO A 75 -0.77 0.25 -26.83
N GLU A 76 0.42 -0.37 -26.73
CA GLU A 76 0.66 -1.57 -25.94
C GLU A 76 0.43 -1.37 -24.44
N HIS A 77 0.71 -0.17 -23.92
CA HIS A 77 0.50 0.14 -22.50
C HIS A 77 -0.97 0.33 -22.19
N TRP A 78 -1.71 1.01 -23.06
CA TRP A 78 -3.17 1.12 -22.92
C TRP A 78 -3.85 -0.23 -23.07
N GLN A 79 -3.39 -1.09 -23.98
CA GLN A 79 -3.91 -2.45 -24.10
C GLN A 79 -3.76 -3.25 -22.79
N GLN A 80 -2.60 -3.16 -22.14
CA GLN A 80 -2.37 -3.81 -20.84
C GLN A 80 -3.20 -3.17 -19.71
N PHE A 81 -3.33 -1.84 -19.71
CA PHE A 81 -4.12 -1.09 -18.73
C PHE A 81 -5.61 -1.42 -18.78
N TYR A 82 -6.14 -1.65 -19.99
CA TYR A 82 -7.56 -1.96 -20.22
C TYR A 82 -7.87 -3.45 -20.29
N ALA A 83 -6.91 -4.33 -19.99
CA ALA A 83 -7.18 -5.75 -19.82
C ALA A 83 -8.14 -5.99 -18.63
N ALA A 84 -8.95 -7.05 -18.69
CA ALA A 84 -9.91 -7.40 -17.64
C ALA A 84 -9.25 -7.60 -16.26
N VAL A 85 -8.06 -8.20 -16.26
CA VAL A 85 -7.18 -8.32 -15.10
C VAL A 85 -5.81 -7.79 -15.53
N PRO A 86 -5.56 -6.47 -15.38
CA PRO A 86 -4.30 -5.88 -15.78
C PRO A 86 -3.17 -6.48 -14.94
N LYS A 87 -1.97 -6.59 -15.52
CA LYS A 87 -0.76 -7.02 -14.79
C LYS A 87 -0.06 -5.82 -14.15
N ARG A 88 0.79 -6.06 -13.15
CA ARG A 88 1.71 -5.04 -12.63
C ARG A 88 2.56 -4.41 -13.77
N PRO A 89 2.73 -3.09 -13.87
CA PRO A 89 2.17 -2.00 -13.04
C PRO A 89 0.94 -1.33 -13.67
N PHE A 90 0.29 -2.00 -14.63
CA PHE A 90 -0.82 -1.48 -15.44
C PHE A 90 -2.17 -1.48 -14.71
N GLN A 91 -2.23 -1.94 -13.45
CA GLN A 91 -3.48 -1.89 -12.68
C GLN A 91 -3.96 -0.46 -12.44
N THR A 92 -3.06 0.54 -12.46
CA THR A 92 -3.40 1.96 -12.35
C THR A 92 -2.46 2.82 -13.17
N PHE A 93 -2.92 4.02 -13.58
CA PHE A 93 -2.07 4.97 -14.28
C PHE A 93 -0.98 5.53 -13.36
N TRP A 94 -1.22 5.55 -12.04
CA TRP A 94 -0.19 5.80 -11.03
C TRP A 94 0.97 4.81 -11.12
N GLY A 95 0.68 3.51 -11.23
CA GLY A 95 1.70 2.47 -11.42
C GLY A 95 2.47 2.67 -12.72
N MET A 96 1.78 3.01 -13.81
CA MET A 96 2.43 3.30 -15.10
C MET A 96 3.37 4.51 -15.03
N ILE A 97 2.93 5.63 -14.44
CA ILE A 97 3.79 6.82 -14.23
C ILE A 97 4.99 6.45 -13.37
N ARG A 98 4.75 5.69 -12.30
CA ARG A 98 5.79 5.35 -11.33
C ARG A 98 6.87 4.45 -11.91
N VAL A 99 6.47 3.38 -12.60
CA VAL A 99 7.38 2.30 -13.01
C VAL A 99 7.91 2.48 -14.43
N LEU A 100 7.10 3.02 -15.34
CA LEU A 100 7.46 3.13 -16.76
C LEU A 100 7.95 4.54 -17.08
N GLY A 101 7.18 5.55 -16.67
CA GLY A 101 7.50 6.98 -16.83
C GLY A 101 7.73 7.43 -18.27
N ASN A 102 8.27 8.65 -18.41
CA ASN A 102 8.38 9.35 -19.69
C ASN A 102 9.25 8.60 -20.72
N THR A 103 10.30 7.90 -20.28
CA THR A 103 11.19 7.13 -21.17
C THR A 103 10.46 5.99 -21.87
N ALA A 104 9.43 5.43 -21.23
CA ALA A 104 8.55 4.43 -21.81
C ALA A 104 7.35 5.06 -22.54
N GLY A 105 7.28 6.39 -22.65
CA GLY A 105 6.18 7.11 -23.28
C GLY A 105 4.90 7.14 -22.44
N VAL A 106 5.00 6.97 -21.12
CA VAL A 106 3.91 7.24 -20.17
C VAL A 106 4.15 8.61 -19.56
N GLU A 107 3.28 9.57 -19.84
CA GLU A 107 3.46 10.96 -19.41
C GLU A 107 2.13 11.66 -19.13
N VAL A 108 2.18 12.64 -18.23
CA VAL A 108 1.11 13.62 -18.02
C VAL A 108 1.55 14.93 -18.68
N LEU A 109 0.76 15.42 -19.62
CA LEU A 109 1.02 16.69 -20.31
C LEU A 109 0.05 17.76 -19.80
N GLY A 110 0.48 19.02 -19.82
CA GLY A 110 -0.38 20.17 -19.49
C GLY A 110 -0.31 20.58 -18.03
N ASP A 111 -1.47 20.95 -17.47
CA ASP A 111 -1.64 21.49 -16.13
C ASP A 111 -1.50 20.39 -15.05
N GLU A 112 -0.33 20.35 -14.40
CA GLU A 112 -0.02 19.41 -13.32
C GLU A 112 -0.94 19.62 -12.10
N GLU A 113 -1.32 20.87 -11.80
CA GLU A 113 -2.20 21.18 -10.67
C GLU A 113 -3.62 20.66 -10.93
N ALA A 114 -4.12 20.81 -12.17
CA ALA A 114 -5.39 20.20 -12.55
C ALA A 114 -5.33 18.67 -12.50
N PHE A 115 -4.20 18.05 -12.91
CA PHE A 115 -4.00 16.61 -12.83
C PHE A 115 -4.05 16.10 -11.38
N THR A 116 -3.36 16.76 -10.45
CA THR A 116 -3.31 16.33 -9.04
C THR A 116 -4.62 16.63 -8.32
N ARG A 117 -5.21 17.80 -8.54
CA ARG A 117 -6.51 18.20 -7.95
C ARG A 117 -7.65 17.25 -8.34
N HIS A 118 -7.61 16.71 -9.55
CA HIS A 118 -8.63 15.79 -10.07
C HIS A 118 -8.18 14.32 -10.08
N ALA A 119 -7.17 13.96 -9.29
CA ALA A 119 -6.61 12.61 -9.14
C ALA A 119 -7.67 11.52 -9.10
N ARG A 120 -8.62 11.68 -8.18
CA ARG A 120 -9.72 10.74 -7.98
C ARG A 120 -10.67 10.69 -9.17
N THR A 121 -11.01 11.84 -9.73
CA THR A 121 -11.94 11.96 -10.87
C THR A 121 -11.43 11.20 -12.08
N TRP A 122 -10.21 11.49 -12.55
CA TRP A 122 -9.70 10.81 -13.75
C TRP A 122 -9.42 9.34 -13.47
N ARG A 123 -9.03 8.95 -12.25
CA ARG A 123 -8.85 7.54 -11.90
C ARG A 123 -10.15 6.75 -12.01
N ILE A 124 -11.26 7.27 -11.48
CA ILE A 124 -12.58 6.64 -11.61
C ILE A 124 -12.98 6.50 -13.08
N VAL A 125 -12.75 7.54 -13.89
CA VAL A 125 -13.05 7.49 -15.33
C VAL A 125 -12.26 6.38 -16.02
N LEU A 126 -10.95 6.26 -15.75
CA LEU A 126 -10.13 5.22 -16.34
C LEU A 126 -10.57 3.81 -15.96
N ASP A 127 -10.91 3.59 -14.68
CA ASP A 127 -11.40 2.29 -14.20
C ASP A 127 -12.78 1.95 -14.79
N SER A 128 -13.69 2.92 -14.91
CA SER A 128 -15.00 2.72 -15.56
C SER A 128 -14.86 2.40 -17.06
N ILE A 129 -13.89 3.01 -17.76
CA ILE A 129 -13.61 2.64 -19.16
C ILE A 129 -13.11 1.19 -19.24
N ARG A 130 -12.25 0.74 -18.30
CA ARG A 130 -11.82 -0.66 -18.24
C ARG A 130 -13.01 -1.61 -18.08
N GLU A 131 -13.94 -1.30 -17.18
CA GLU A 131 -15.17 -2.06 -17.00
C GLU A 131 -16.00 -2.13 -18.28
N ALA A 132 -16.21 -0.99 -18.95
CA ALA A 132 -17.00 -0.94 -20.18
C ALA A 132 -16.33 -1.67 -21.37
N VAL A 133 -15.00 -1.63 -21.48
CA VAL A 133 -14.24 -2.37 -22.51
C VAL A 133 -14.37 -3.88 -22.32
N ASN A 134 -14.48 -4.35 -21.08
CA ASN A 134 -14.59 -5.78 -20.75
C ASN A 134 -16.04 -6.21 -20.47
N GLY A 135 -17.04 -5.48 -20.99
CA GLY A 135 -18.45 -5.86 -20.93
C GLY A 135 -19.06 -5.87 -19.52
N GLY A 136 -18.55 -5.05 -18.61
CA GLY A 136 -18.96 -5.03 -17.20
C GLY A 136 -18.44 -6.22 -16.37
N GLN A 137 -17.61 -7.09 -16.98
CA GLN A 137 -16.96 -8.22 -16.31
C GLN A 137 -15.54 -7.88 -15.82
N ALA A 138 -15.11 -6.61 -15.87
CA ALA A 138 -13.80 -6.28 -15.35
C ALA A 138 -13.77 -6.50 -13.84
N ASN A 139 -12.73 -7.20 -13.42
CA ASN A 139 -12.48 -7.65 -12.06
C ASN A 139 -13.28 -8.90 -11.64
N SER A 140 -12.59 -9.78 -10.90
CA SER A 140 -13.16 -10.99 -10.29
C SER A 140 -14.38 -10.67 -9.43
N SER A 141 -15.21 -11.68 -9.11
CA SER A 141 -16.34 -11.51 -8.17
C SER A 141 -15.92 -10.86 -6.85
N SER A 142 -14.69 -11.11 -6.39
CA SER A 142 -14.12 -10.46 -5.21
C SER A 142 -14.03 -8.95 -5.36
N ALA A 143 -13.62 -8.41 -6.50
CA ALA A 143 -13.51 -6.97 -6.69
C ALA A 143 -14.86 -6.24 -6.80
N GLN A 144 -15.97 -6.98 -6.87
CA GLN A 144 -17.32 -6.45 -6.73
C GLN A 144 -17.87 -6.63 -5.30
N GLN A 145 -17.12 -7.25 -4.39
CA GLN A 145 -17.53 -7.43 -3.00
C GLN A 145 -17.54 -6.08 -2.26
N GLU A 146 -18.73 -5.70 -1.82
CA GLU A 146 -18.99 -4.45 -1.11
C GLU A 146 -19.20 -4.61 0.40
N GLU A 147 -19.25 -5.86 0.87
CA GLU A 147 -19.45 -6.22 2.28
C GLU A 147 -18.12 -6.66 2.89
N TYR A 148 -17.88 -6.24 4.13
CA TYR A 148 -16.75 -6.73 4.92
C TYR A 148 -16.92 -8.22 5.25
N THR A 149 -15.89 -8.85 5.82
CA THR A 149 -16.04 -10.24 6.27
C THR A 149 -16.95 -10.32 7.49
N PRO A 150 -17.63 -11.46 7.74
CA PRO A 150 -18.42 -11.63 8.97
C PRO A 150 -17.61 -11.48 10.26
N GLU A 151 -16.29 -11.73 10.23
CA GLU A 151 -15.42 -11.48 11.39
C GLU A 151 -15.13 -9.99 11.61
N ASP A 152 -15.17 -9.17 10.54
CA ASP A 152 -14.93 -7.73 10.59
C ASP A 152 -16.19 -6.92 10.97
N GLU A 153 -17.39 -7.48 10.78
CA GLU A 153 -18.68 -6.82 11.10
C GLU A 153 -19.36 -7.41 12.35
N THR A 154 -18.59 -7.72 13.40
CA THR A 154 -19.18 -8.12 14.69
C THR A 154 -19.63 -6.92 15.51
N ASP A 155 -20.83 -6.96 16.11
CA ASP A 155 -21.43 -5.84 16.87
C ASP A 155 -20.56 -5.31 18.03
N ASP A 156 -19.90 -6.21 18.77
CA ASP A 156 -18.93 -5.91 19.83
C ASP A 156 -17.69 -6.73 19.55
N ASP A 157 -16.77 -6.12 18.80
CA ASP A 157 -15.55 -6.77 18.38
C ASP A 157 -14.55 -6.92 19.55
N SER A 158 -13.55 -7.79 19.36
CA SER A 158 -12.62 -8.17 20.43
C SER A 158 -11.40 -7.24 20.57
N ILE A 159 -11.26 -6.22 19.74
CA ILE A 159 -10.13 -5.30 19.76
C ILE A 159 -10.33 -4.27 20.87
N ILE A 160 -9.36 -4.21 21.80
CA ILE A 160 -9.39 -3.27 22.90
C ILE A 160 -8.30 -2.23 22.71
N GLY A 161 -8.71 -0.97 22.61
CA GLY A 161 -7.82 0.18 22.54
C GLY A 161 -7.35 0.66 23.91
N HIS A 162 -6.06 0.95 24.03
CA HIS A 162 -5.40 1.42 25.24
C HIS A 162 -4.50 2.62 24.94
N TYR A 163 -4.17 3.37 25.99
CA TYR A 163 -3.14 4.41 25.92
C TYR A 163 -2.05 4.16 26.96
N THR A 164 -0.80 4.35 26.55
CA THR A 164 0.36 4.34 27.45
C THR A 164 1.27 5.53 27.19
N TRP A 165 2.10 5.89 28.16
CA TRP A 165 3.09 6.95 27.99
C TRP A 165 4.47 6.35 27.82
N LEU A 166 5.12 6.69 26.70
CA LEU A 166 6.51 6.34 26.42
C LEU A 166 7.38 7.61 26.43
N THR A 167 8.68 7.44 26.65
CA THR A 167 9.68 8.50 26.43
C THR A 167 10.52 8.09 25.24
N LEU A 168 10.39 8.82 24.14
CA LEU A 168 10.92 8.45 22.83
C LEU A 168 11.89 9.54 22.36
N PRO A 169 13.21 9.36 22.45
CA PRO A 169 14.16 10.28 21.83
C PRO A 169 13.97 10.32 20.30
N PRO A 170 14.03 11.49 19.64
CA PRO A 170 14.22 12.82 20.21
C PRO A 170 12.92 13.51 20.68
N LEU A 171 11.75 12.91 20.44
CA LEU A 171 10.42 13.50 20.65
C LEU A 171 10.02 13.74 22.11
N GLY A 172 10.70 13.13 23.08
CA GLY A 172 10.38 13.25 24.51
C GLY A 172 9.18 12.39 24.90
N LYS A 173 8.36 12.84 25.87
CA LYS A 173 7.19 12.08 26.30
C LYS A 173 6.12 12.07 25.21
N CYS A 174 5.55 10.90 24.95
CA CYS A 174 4.52 10.69 23.94
C CYS A 174 3.43 9.78 24.49
N LYS A 175 2.15 10.13 24.27
CA LYS A 175 1.02 9.27 24.61
C LYS A 175 0.71 8.39 23.40
N ILE A 176 1.00 7.11 23.53
CA ILE A 176 0.87 6.12 22.47
C ILE A 176 -0.46 5.39 22.62
N PHE A 177 -1.24 5.37 21.55
CA PHE A 177 -2.38 4.49 21.41
C PHE A 177 -1.91 3.12 20.91
N TYR A 178 -2.49 2.06 21.45
CA TYR A 178 -2.29 0.71 20.96
C TYR A 178 -3.54 -0.13 21.14
N GLU A 179 -3.68 -1.11 20.27
CA GLU A 179 -4.78 -2.06 20.24
C GLU A 179 -4.27 -3.44 20.62
N VAL A 180 -5.13 -4.22 21.29
CA VAL A 180 -4.85 -5.60 21.68
C VAL A 180 -6.03 -6.48 21.29
N SER A 181 -5.73 -7.67 20.79
CA SER A 181 -6.74 -8.72 20.55
C SER A 181 -6.14 -10.11 20.77
N GLY A 182 -7.01 -11.10 21.00
CA GLY A 182 -6.62 -12.49 21.23
C GLY A 182 -6.18 -12.80 22.65
N GLN A 183 -6.23 -14.09 22.98
CA GLN A 183 -5.96 -14.63 24.32
C GLN A 183 -4.85 -15.70 24.30
N GLY A 184 -4.22 -15.92 23.15
CA GLY A 184 -3.15 -16.90 23.02
C GLY A 184 -1.85 -16.48 23.71
N HIS A 185 -0.97 -17.44 23.96
CA HIS A 185 0.26 -17.19 24.73
C HIS A 185 1.37 -16.52 23.91
N GLN A 186 1.34 -16.61 22.58
CA GLN A 186 2.40 -16.12 21.71
C GLN A 186 2.09 -14.68 21.26
N PRO A 187 2.90 -13.68 21.65
CA PRO A 187 2.67 -12.32 21.19
C PRO A 187 2.99 -12.13 19.71
N ILE A 188 2.16 -11.36 19.01
CA ILE A 188 2.44 -10.80 17.68
C ILE A 188 2.38 -9.27 17.79
N LEU A 189 3.36 -8.58 17.22
CA LEU A 189 3.38 -7.13 17.07
C LEU A 189 3.26 -6.75 15.60
N PHE A 190 2.19 -6.03 15.24
CA PHE A 190 1.98 -5.47 13.91
C PHE A 190 2.52 -4.04 13.81
N LEU A 191 3.22 -3.73 12.71
CA LEU A 191 3.87 -2.44 12.43
C LEU A 191 3.27 -1.78 11.19
N HIS A 192 2.46 -0.73 11.38
CA HIS A 192 1.73 -0.07 10.30
C HIS A 192 2.63 0.50 9.19
N THR A 193 2.05 0.65 8.01
CA THR A 193 2.69 1.23 6.83
C THR A 193 2.81 2.76 6.93
N ALA A 194 3.53 3.39 6.00
CA ALA A 194 3.76 4.83 5.99
C ALA A 194 2.45 5.63 6.07
N GLY A 195 2.38 6.62 6.96
CA GLY A 195 1.24 7.51 7.18
C GLY A 195 -0.03 6.85 7.72
N ALA A 196 -0.07 5.53 7.81
CA ALA A 196 -1.23 4.77 8.30
C ALA A 196 -1.22 4.66 9.83
N ASP A 197 -1.99 3.71 10.36
CA ASP A 197 -2.11 3.44 11.79
C ASP A 197 -2.55 1.98 12.03
N SER A 198 -2.75 1.60 13.29
CA SER A 198 -3.03 0.23 13.71
C SER A 198 -4.27 -0.38 13.05
N ARG A 199 -5.20 0.43 12.54
CA ARG A 199 -6.44 -0.05 11.89
C ARG A 199 -6.21 -0.93 10.67
N GLN A 200 -5.03 -0.84 10.04
CA GLN A 200 -4.66 -1.74 8.93
C GLN A 200 -4.66 -3.22 9.29
N TYR A 201 -4.60 -3.55 10.58
CA TYR A 201 -4.50 -4.93 11.06
C TYR A 201 -5.80 -5.46 11.64
N HIS A 202 -6.90 -4.70 11.60
CA HIS A 202 -8.17 -5.10 12.22
C HIS A 202 -8.62 -6.48 11.75
N SER A 203 -8.63 -6.77 10.44
CA SER A 203 -9.04 -8.10 9.95
C SER A 203 -8.15 -9.25 10.43
N MET A 204 -6.86 -9.00 10.68
CA MET A 204 -6.00 -10.02 11.30
C MET A 204 -6.31 -10.16 12.79
N MET A 205 -6.47 -9.02 13.47
CA MET A 205 -6.76 -8.95 14.89
C MET A 205 -8.15 -9.50 15.24
N LEU A 206 -9.10 -9.53 14.31
CA LEU A 206 -10.45 -10.07 14.47
C LEU A 206 -10.56 -11.56 14.11
N ASN A 207 -9.54 -12.13 13.47
CA ASN A 207 -9.57 -13.53 13.06
C ASN A 207 -9.58 -14.51 14.25
N LYS A 208 -10.61 -15.35 14.35
CA LYS A 208 -10.82 -16.19 15.53
C LYS A 208 -9.75 -17.26 15.72
N ASP A 209 -9.22 -17.80 14.63
CA ASP A 209 -8.12 -18.77 14.70
C ASP A 209 -6.83 -18.11 15.22
N LEU A 210 -6.49 -16.91 14.73
CA LEU A 210 -5.35 -16.16 15.26
C LEU A 210 -5.53 -15.80 16.74
N GLN A 211 -6.71 -15.32 17.13
CA GLN A 211 -7.02 -14.95 18.53
C GLN A 211 -6.85 -16.12 19.51
N SER A 212 -7.12 -17.35 19.07
CA SER A 212 -7.00 -18.54 19.90
C SER A 212 -5.54 -18.92 20.20
N ARG A 213 -4.61 -18.58 19.29
CA ARG A 213 -3.20 -18.98 19.35
C ARG A 213 -2.26 -17.84 19.76
N TYR A 214 -2.66 -16.61 19.46
CA TYR A 214 -1.81 -15.43 19.63
C TYR A 214 -2.48 -14.35 20.47
N ARG A 215 -1.64 -13.51 21.07
CA ARG A 215 -2.04 -12.21 21.61
C ARG A 215 -1.41 -11.12 20.75
N MET A 216 -2.25 -10.41 20.02
CA MET A 216 -1.86 -9.50 18.97
C MET A 216 -1.87 -8.07 19.49
N TYR A 217 -0.84 -7.31 19.11
CA TYR A 217 -0.65 -5.91 19.46
C TYR A 217 -0.39 -5.09 18.20
N ALA A 218 -0.97 -3.91 18.12
CA ALA A 218 -0.64 -2.92 17.10
C ALA A 218 -0.63 -1.55 17.77
N PHE A 219 0.42 -0.75 17.57
CA PHE A 219 0.47 0.61 18.12
C PHE A 219 0.59 1.63 17.00
N ASP A 220 0.09 2.83 17.26
CA ASP A 220 0.25 3.96 16.36
C ASP A 220 1.57 4.66 16.67
N LEU A 221 2.43 4.89 15.66
CA LEU A 221 3.62 5.71 15.83
C LEU A 221 3.26 7.12 16.33
N PRO A 222 4.19 7.86 16.98
CA PRO A 222 3.94 9.24 17.41
C PRO A 222 3.31 10.12 16.32
N GLY A 223 2.17 10.74 16.66
CA GLY A 223 1.37 11.57 15.75
C GLY A 223 0.44 10.81 14.79
N HIS A 224 0.60 9.50 14.61
CA HIS A 224 -0.24 8.69 13.74
C HIS A 224 -1.54 8.29 14.44
N GLY A 225 -2.59 8.07 13.65
CA GLY A 225 -3.89 7.59 14.13
C GLY A 225 -4.37 8.33 15.39
N ARG A 226 -4.39 7.62 16.51
CA ARG A 226 -4.83 8.10 17.82
C ARG A 226 -3.68 8.42 18.78
N SER A 227 -2.43 8.10 18.40
CA SER A 227 -1.25 8.50 19.16
C SER A 227 -1.06 10.01 19.11
N PHE A 228 -0.69 10.59 20.25
CA PHE A 228 -0.36 12.02 20.28
C PHE A 228 0.99 12.24 19.56
N PRO A 229 1.23 13.43 18.98
CA PRO A 229 2.59 13.82 18.65
C PRO A 229 3.42 13.89 19.93
N GLY A 230 4.72 13.61 19.83
CA GLY A 230 5.59 13.71 20.99
C GLY A 230 5.73 15.15 21.50
N GLN A 231 6.09 15.31 22.78
CA GLN A 231 6.21 16.62 23.44
C GLN A 231 7.09 17.63 22.66
N LYS A 232 8.10 17.14 21.94
CA LYS A 232 9.05 17.94 21.14
C LYS A 232 8.82 17.84 19.63
N GLN A 233 7.68 17.28 19.21
CA GLN A 233 7.30 17.18 17.81
C GLN A 233 6.43 18.39 17.46
N TYR A 234 6.92 19.25 16.57
CA TYR A 234 6.16 20.40 16.08
C TYR A 234 5.32 20.01 14.85
N PRO A 235 4.23 20.72 14.56
CA PRO A 235 3.50 20.54 13.31
C PRO A 235 4.44 20.60 12.10
N LEU A 236 4.22 19.72 11.11
CA LEU A 236 5.03 19.61 9.90
C LEU A 236 6.49 19.15 10.10
N SER A 237 6.92 18.85 11.33
CA SER A 237 8.31 18.49 11.66
C SER A 237 8.56 16.99 11.79
N TYR A 238 7.57 16.14 11.47
CA TYR A 238 7.73 14.70 11.59
C TYR A 238 8.74 14.17 10.57
N ALA A 239 9.63 13.31 11.04
CA ALA A 239 10.58 12.56 10.24
C ALA A 239 10.83 11.22 10.91
N ASN A 240 10.73 10.14 10.14
CA ASN A 240 11.02 8.80 10.62
C ASN A 240 12.48 8.43 10.32
N SER A 241 12.99 7.44 11.04
CA SER A 241 14.32 6.83 10.82
C SER A 241 14.34 5.45 11.47
N GLU A 242 15.29 4.61 11.06
CA GLU A 242 15.46 3.28 11.65
C GLU A 242 15.60 3.34 13.18
N ASP A 243 16.50 4.19 13.68
CA ASP A 243 16.76 4.32 15.12
C ASP A 243 15.53 4.79 15.89
N PHE A 244 14.78 5.74 15.34
CA PHE A 244 13.55 6.22 15.95
C PHE A 244 12.49 5.12 16.01
N TYR A 245 12.26 4.41 14.91
CA TYR A 245 11.26 3.33 14.87
C TYR A 245 11.64 2.19 15.82
N ILE A 246 12.89 1.72 15.78
CA ILE A 246 13.40 0.71 16.71
C ILE A 246 13.27 1.18 18.16
N SER A 247 13.50 2.46 18.45
CA SER A 247 13.31 3.00 19.81
C SER A 247 11.84 2.95 20.26
N CYS A 248 10.89 3.16 19.34
CA CYS A 248 9.46 3.02 19.61
C CYS A 248 9.12 1.58 19.95
N ILE A 249 9.58 0.62 19.13
CA ILE A 249 9.37 -0.81 19.34
C ILE A 249 9.97 -1.25 20.69
N ARG A 250 11.25 -0.93 20.93
CA ARG A 250 11.96 -1.26 22.18
C ARG A 250 11.22 -0.71 23.41
N SER A 251 10.80 0.55 23.34
CA SER A 251 10.10 1.22 24.44
C SER A 251 8.70 0.62 24.67
N PHE A 252 7.99 0.25 23.60
CA PHE A 252 6.67 -0.35 23.68
C PHE A 252 6.72 -1.76 24.27
N LEU A 253 7.56 -2.65 23.70
CA LEU A 253 7.76 -4.01 24.19
C LEU A 253 8.22 -4.01 25.64
N GLY A 254 9.20 -3.18 25.99
CA GLY A 254 9.70 -3.05 27.36
C GLY A 254 8.66 -2.49 28.34
N LYS A 255 7.80 -1.56 27.90
CA LYS A 255 6.76 -0.96 28.75
C LYS A 255 5.66 -1.96 29.12
N LEU A 256 5.31 -2.85 28.19
CA LEU A 256 4.27 -3.86 28.37
C LEU A 256 4.83 -5.23 28.80
N ASP A 257 6.15 -5.33 28.99
CA ASP A 257 6.89 -6.56 29.27
C ASP A 257 6.54 -7.70 28.28
N ILE A 258 6.45 -7.34 27.00
CA ILE A 258 6.21 -8.29 25.92
C ILE A 258 7.55 -8.90 25.51
N ARG A 259 7.63 -10.22 25.62
CA ARG A 259 8.83 -11.03 25.36
C ARG A 259 8.56 -12.02 24.24
N ARG A 260 9.59 -12.37 23.49
CA ARG A 260 9.56 -13.35 22.39
C ARG A 260 8.42 -13.08 21.40
N SER A 261 8.16 -11.82 21.04
CA SER A 261 7.12 -11.47 20.06
C SER A 261 7.50 -11.89 18.65
N ILE A 262 6.53 -12.27 17.84
CA ILE A 262 6.68 -12.29 16.37
C ILE A 262 6.40 -10.86 15.89
N VAL A 263 7.29 -10.27 15.11
CA VAL A 263 7.10 -8.90 14.59
C VAL A 263 6.80 -8.95 13.09
N THR A 264 5.76 -8.24 12.66
CA THR A 264 5.34 -8.23 11.26
C THR A 264 4.82 -6.86 10.86
N GLY A 265 4.93 -6.53 9.58
CA GLY A 265 4.47 -5.27 9.00
C GLY A 265 4.67 -5.31 7.50
N ALA A 266 4.04 -4.37 6.79
CA ALA A 266 4.18 -4.20 5.35
C ALA A 266 4.98 -2.94 5.03
N SER A 267 5.59 -2.86 3.84
CA SER A 267 6.20 -1.61 3.33
C SER A 267 7.27 -1.10 4.30
N MET A 268 7.18 0.16 4.72
CA MET A 268 7.96 0.72 5.83
C MET A 268 8.05 -0.22 7.06
N GLY A 269 6.92 -0.76 7.53
CA GLY A 269 6.89 -1.67 8.67
C GLY A 269 7.55 -3.02 8.37
N GLY A 270 7.54 -3.44 7.11
CA GLY A 270 8.24 -4.63 6.63
C GLY A 270 9.76 -4.45 6.62
N GLU A 271 10.26 -3.30 6.16
CA GLU A 271 11.70 -2.96 6.25
C GLU A 271 12.17 -2.90 7.71
N VAL A 272 11.33 -2.37 8.60
CA VAL A 272 11.62 -2.36 10.05
C VAL A 272 11.65 -3.77 10.62
N CYS A 273 10.90 -4.73 10.07
CA CYS A 273 11.03 -6.14 10.47
C CYS A 273 12.45 -6.68 10.18
N LEU A 274 13.08 -6.27 9.08
CA LEU A 274 14.48 -6.62 8.79
C LEU A 274 15.45 -5.94 9.77
N ALA A 275 15.20 -4.67 10.11
CA ALA A 275 15.96 -3.95 11.15
C ALA A 275 15.81 -4.58 12.55
N VAL A 276 14.63 -5.11 12.85
CA VAL A 276 14.33 -5.87 14.08
C VAL A 276 15.08 -7.21 14.08
N ALA A 277 15.13 -7.94 12.96
CA ALA A 277 15.86 -9.19 12.86
C ALA A 277 17.36 -9.01 13.14
N LEU A 278 17.97 -7.92 12.66
CA LEU A 278 19.35 -7.53 12.99
C LEU A 278 19.57 -7.27 14.50
N ARG A 279 18.50 -7.04 15.26
CA ARG A 279 18.50 -6.72 16.69
C ARG A 279 17.67 -7.70 17.51
N ALA A 280 17.41 -8.91 16.98
CA ALA A 280 16.41 -9.80 17.55
C ALA A 280 16.66 -10.15 19.02
N LYS A 281 17.92 -10.44 19.37
CA LYS A 281 18.33 -10.72 20.75
C LYS A 281 18.15 -9.51 21.69
N GLU A 282 18.41 -8.32 21.18
CA GLU A 282 18.27 -7.06 21.95
C GLU A 282 16.79 -6.75 22.23
N LEU A 283 15.94 -6.99 21.23
CA LEU A 283 14.51 -6.74 21.30
C LEU A 283 13.70 -7.92 21.87
N ASP A 284 14.37 -9.04 22.13
CA ASP A 284 13.77 -10.31 22.55
C ASP A 284 12.61 -10.73 21.63
N VAL A 285 12.91 -10.81 20.33
CA VAL A 285 11.96 -11.18 19.27
C VAL A 285 12.14 -12.65 18.90
N ARG A 286 11.03 -13.34 18.64
CA ARG A 286 10.99 -14.77 18.31
C ARG A 286 11.20 -15.06 16.82
N GLY A 287 10.82 -14.11 15.96
CA GLY A 287 10.90 -14.23 14.51
C GLY A 287 10.23 -13.03 13.86
N VAL A 288 10.44 -12.85 12.56
CA VAL A 288 9.82 -11.75 11.81
C VAL A 288 9.14 -12.22 10.53
N ILE A 289 8.04 -11.54 10.18
CA ILE A 289 7.31 -11.73 8.92
C ILE A 289 7.30 -10.38 8.18
N PRO A 290 8.36 -10.03 7.44
CA PRO A 290 8.41 -8.83 6.61
C PRO A 290 7.51 -9.00 5.39
N CYS A 291 6.48 -8.17 5.26
CA CYS A 291 5.66 -8.10 4.06
C CYS A 291 6.12 -6.91 3.22
N GLU A 292 6.12 -7.04 1.89
CA GLU A 292 6.38 -5.93 0.96
C GLU A 292 7.67 -5.16 1.29
N ALA A 293 8.75 -5.90 1.60
CA ALA A 293 10.00 -5.39 2.16
C ALA A 293 11.22 -5.85 1.38
N CYS A 294 12.19 -4.95 1.24
CA CYS A 294 13.50 -5.26 0.70
C CYS A 294 14.59 -4.52 1.47
N ASP A 295 15.84 -4.74 1.11
CA ASP A 295 16.97 -4.15 1.81
C ASP A 295 17.23 -2.68 1.46
N PHE A 296 16.72 -2.17 0.34
CA PHE A 296 16.87 -0.76 -0.03
C PHE A 296 15.98 -0.35 -1.20
N ILE A 297 15.38 0.85 -1.11
CA ILE A 297 14.64 1.48 -2.22
C ILE A 297 15.14 2.91 -2.42
N PRO A 298 15.65 3.26 -3.61
CA PRO A 298 16.11 4.62 -3.88
C PRO A 298 14.93 5.59 -3.99
N SER A 299 15.07 6.82 -3.50
CA SER A 299 14.03 7.87 -3.64
C SER A 299 13.61 8.15 -5.08
N ALA A 300 14.52 7.97 -6.03
CA ALA A 300 14.22 8.08 -7.45
C ALA A 300 13.04 7.17 -7.87
N ALA A 301 12.88 5.99 -7.26
CA ALA A 301 11.82 5.02 -7.59
C ALA A 301 10.40 5.45 -7.17
N GLY A 302 10.29 6.42 -6.25
CA GLY A 302 9.02 7.04 -5.86
C GLY A 302 8.82 8.46 -6.39
N SER A 303 9.91 9.11 -6.81
CA SER A 303 9.95 10.56 -7.08
C SER A 303 8.95 11.02 -8.14
N THR A 304 8.63 10.20 -9.14
CA THR A 304 7.72 10.56 -10.24
C THR A 304 6.31 10.87 -9.77
N ILE A 305 5.82 10.18 -8.73
CA ILE A 305 4.48 10.41 -8.18
C ILE A 305 4.53 11.24 -6.89
N TYR A 306 5.51 11.05 -6.01
CA TYR A 306 5.53 11.70 -4.69
C TYR A 306 6.06 13.13 -4.71
N LYS A 307 6.69 13.59 -5.81
CA LYS A 307 7.04 15.00 -6.00
C LYS A 307 5.83 15.88 -6.32
N LEU A 308 4.72 15.28 -6.78
CA LEU A 308 3.55 16.04 -7.20
C LEU A 308 2.86 16.64 -5.96
N GLU A 309 2.53 17.93 -6.04
CA GLU A 309 1.92 18.67 -4.95
C GLU A 309 0.39 18.77 -5.11
N GLY A 310 -0.30 18.98 -4.00
CA GLY A 310 -1.75 19.10 -3.95
C GLY A 310 -2.30 18.77 -2.56
N ASP A 311 -3.60 18.45 -2.50
CA ASP A 311 -4.23 17.97 -1.28
C ASP A 311 -3.66 16.60 -0.88
N GLU A 312 -2.86 16.57 0.20
CA GLU A 312 -2.23 15.34 0.71
C GLU A 312 -3.28 14.27 1.06
N ALA A 313 -4.45 14.65 1.56
CA ALA A 313 -5.49 13.70 1.94
C ALA A 313 -6.02 12.92 0.72
N VAL A 314 -6.14 13.59 -0.42
CA VAL A 314 -6.57 12.93 -1.67
C VAL A 314 -5.39 12.21 -2.33
N LEU A 315 -4.25 12.88 -2.47
CA LEU A 315 -3.13 12.32 -3.22
C LEU A 315 -2.49 11.11 -2.54
N ASN A 316 -2.38 11.09 -1.21
CA ASN A 316 -1.83 9.93 -0.51
C ASN A 316 -2.75 8.72 -0.70
N ALA A 317 -4.06 8.90 -0.52
CA ALA A 317 -5.06 7.86 -0.72
C ALA A 317 -5.08 7.33 -2.16
N GLU A 318 -5.04 8.20 -3.17
CA GLU A 318 -5.04 7.79 -4.58
C GLU A 318 -3.76 7.04 -4.98
N ARG A 319 -2.59 7.47 -4.50
CA ARG A 319 -1.32 6.78 -4.78
C ARG A 319 -1.25 5.41 -4.10
N VAL A 320 -1.77 5.30 -2.88
CA VAL A 320 -1.88 4.05 -2.11
C VAL A 320 -2.82 3.07 -2.81
N CYS A 321 -4.04 3.50 -3.14
CA CYS A 321 -4.95 2.68 -3.94
C CYS A 321 -4.36 2.33 -5.31
N GLY A 322 -3.44 3.14 -5.81
CA GLY A 322 -2.59 2.87 -6.96
C GLY A 322 -1.89 1.52 -6.92
N MET A 323 -1.53 1.01 -5.73
CA MET A 323 -0.72 -0.19 -5.51
C MET A 323 -1.53 -1.42 -5.09
N ILE A 324 -2.84 -1.26 -4.84
CA ILE A 324 -3.73 -2.36 -4.48
C ILE A 324 -3.98 -3.25 -5.72
N SER A 325 -4.09 -4.57 -5.50
CA SER A 325 -4.43 -5.50 -6.58
C SER A 325 -5.78 -5.16 -7.24
N PRO A 326 -5.89 -5.28 -8.58
CA PRO A 326 -7.16 -5.05 -9.28
C PRO A 326 -8.24 -6.08 -8.92
N THR A 327 -7.88 -7.16 -8.24
CA THR A 327 -8.81 -8.24 -7.83
C THR A 327 -9.13 -8.22 -6.33
N SER A 328 -8.61 -7.25 -5.58
CA SER A 328 -8.94 -7.03 -4.18
C SER A 328 -10.39 -6.55 -4.02
N PRO A 329 -11.09 -6.93 -2.93
CA PRO A 329 -12.43 -6.45 -2.68
C PRO A 329 -12.60 -4.93 -2.63
N ALA A 330 -13.67 -4.44 -3.26
CA ALA A 330 -13.95 -3.01 -3.36
C ALA A 330 -14.09 -2.34 -1.99
N ILE A 331 -14.74 -3.02 -1.04
CA ILE A 331 -14.91 -2.49 0.32
C ILE A 331 -13.57 -2.22 1.03
N TYR A 332 -12.60 -3.13 0.90
CA TYR A 332 -11.28 -2.97 1.49
C TYR A 332 -10.44 -1.94 0.76
N LYS A 333 -10.55 -1.85 -0.58
CA LYS A 333 -9.93 -0.76 -1.34
C LYS A 333 -10.46 0.61 -0.89
N ARG A 334 -11.77 0.74 -0.67
CA ARG A 334 -12.40 1.95 -0.12
C ARG A 334 -11.95 2.24 1.30
N LEU A 335 -11.85 1.22 2.16
CA LEU A 335 -11.32 1.37 3.51
C LEU A 335 -9.89 1.89 3.49
N ASN A 336 -8.99 1.30 2.68
CA ASN A 336 -7.62 1.78 2.54
C ASN A 336 -7.58 3.24 2.07
N TRP A 337 -8.38 3.59 1.05
CA TRP A 337 -8.50 4.97 0.60
C TRP A 337 -8.88 5.92 1.74
N TRP A 338 -9.89 5.54 2.53
CA TRP A 338 -10.41 6.35 3.62
C TRP A 338 -9.39 6.52 4.76
N LEU A 339 -8.72 5.44 5.15
CA LEU A 339 -7.71 5.49 6.21
C LEU A 339 -6.53 6.38 5.80
N TYR A 340 -6.12 6.31 4.53
CA TYR A 340 -5.02 7.12 4.01
C TYR A 340 -5.37 8.59 3.75
N SER A 341 -6.66 8.95 3.69
CA SER A 341 -7.08 10.35 3.61
C SER A 341 -7.21 11.03 4.99
N ALA A 342 -7.22 10.25 6.08
CA ALA A 342 -7.43 10.74 7.44
C ALA A 342 -6.13 11.09 8.21
N GLN A 343 -5.02 11.29 7.51
CA GLN A 343 -3.69 11.44 8.09
C GLN A 343 -3.39 12.87 8.53
N ALA A 344 -2.57 13.06 9.58
CA ALA A 344 -2.07 14.38 9.90
C ALA A 344 -1.06 14.84 8.83
N SER A 345 -1.06 16.15 8.57
CA SER A 345 -0.22 16.76 7.53
C SER A 345 1.26 16.39 7.70
N ARG A 346 1.92 16.07 6.59
CA ARG A 346 3.33 15.70 6.51
C ARG A 346 3.77 14.42 7.24
N LEU A 347 2.87 13.60 7.81
CA LEU A 347 3.27 12.30 8.36
C LEU A 347 3.76 11.35 7.26
N PHE A 348 2.94 11.17 6.22
CA PHE A 348 3.26 10.29 5.09
C PHE A 348 4.60 10.61 4.42
N PRO A 349 4.88 11.85 3.97
CA PRO A 349 6.21 12.15 3.42
C PRO A 349 7.33 12.04 4.46
N GLY A 350 7.06 12.22 5.76
CA GLY A 350 8.05 11.99 6.82
C GLY A 350 8.43 10.52 6.99
N ASP A 351 7.47 9.61 6.79
CA ASP A 351 7.69 8.16 6.73
C ASP A 351 8.33 7.72 5.42
N LEU A 352 7.91 8.30 4.29
CA LEU A 352 8.48 7.98 2.98
C LEU A 352 9.96 8.36 2.88
N LYS A 353 10.45 9.32 3.66
CA LYS A 353 11.89 9.60 3.80
C LYS A 353 12.67 8.49 4.48
N PHE A 354 12.01 7.69 5.33
CA PHE A 354 12.63 6.49 5.89
C PHE A 354 12.53 5.35 4.88
N TYR A 355 11.35 5.10 4.32
CA TYR A 355 11.14 4.05 3.31
C TYR A 355 12.03 4.19 2.07
N PHE A 356 12.20 5.42 1.58
CA PHE A 356 13.12 5.73 0.49
C PHE A 356 14.41 6.33 1.02
N ASP A 357 15.56 5.76 0.66
CA ASP A 357 16.91 6.15 1.06
C ASP A 357 17.23 6.09 2.58
N GLY A 358 16.24 6.17 3.47
CA GLY A 358 16.47 6.22 4.92
C GLY A 358 16.71 4.86 5.58
N TRP A 359 16.13 3.78 5.04
CA TRP A 359 16.49 2.40 5.32
C TRP A 359 17.53 1.93 4.30
N ASP A 360 18.68 1.44 4.79
CA ASP A 360 19.70 0.79 3.96
C ASP A 360 20.23 -0.46 4.66
N GLY A 361 19.75 -1.59 4.19
CA GLY A 361 20.08 -2.93 4.61
C GLY A 361 21.07 -3.65 3.70
N ARG A 362 21.51 -3.05 2.57
CA ARG A 362 22.24 -3.76 1.50
C ARG A 362 23.45 -4.53 1.98
N GLU A 363 24.24 -3.90 2.85
CA GLU A 363 25.47 -4.47 3.43
C GLU A 363 25.24 -5.15 4.78
N ARG A 364 23.98 -5.38 5.17
CA ARG A 364 23.61 -5.85 6.51
C ARG A 364 22.77 -7.13 6.49
N MET A 365 22.06 -7.42 5.40
CA MET A 365 21.19 -8.60 5.31
C MET A 365 21.90 -9.92 5.61
N HIS A 366 23.15 -10.08 5.15
CA HIS A 366 23.97 -11.27 5.40
C HIS A 366 24.42 -11.42 6.87
N LEU A 367 24.25 -10.38 7.70
CA LEU A 367 24.59 -10.38 9.12
C LEU A 367 23.45 -10.89 10.01
N ILE A 368 22.25 -11.09 9.45
CA ILE A 368 21.09 -11.58 10.20
C ILE A 368 21.34 -13.02 10.68
N ASP A 369 21.19 -13.23 11.98
CA ASP A 369 21.19 -14.56 12.59
C ASP A 369 19.77 -15.15 12.53
N THR A 370 19.48 -15.91 11.47
CA THR A 370 18.15 -16.52 11.29
C THR A 370 17.91 -17.72 12.20
N VAL A 371 18.95 -18.25 12.86
CA VAL A 371 18.78 -19.27 13.90
C VAL A 371 18.21 -18.62 15.17
N GLU A 372 18.68 -17.41 15.51
CA GLU A 372 18.11 -16.60 16.59
C GLU A 372 16.71 -16.07 16.22
N CYS A 373 16.54 -15.63 14.96
CA CYS A 373 15.33 -14.97 14.48
C CYS A 373 14.94 -15.44 13.07
N PRO A 374 14.15 -16.52 12.95
CA PRO A 374 13.65 -17.01 11.67
C PRO A 374 12.86 -15.93 10.93
N ILE A 375 12.97 -15.93 9.59
CA ILE A 375 12.35 -14.93 8.72
C ILE A 375 11.46 -15.60 7.69
N TYR A 376 10.24 -15.09 7.52
CA TYR A 376 9.36 -15.46 6.41
C TYR A 376 8.90 -14.21 5.67
N MET A 377 9.51 -13.94 4.52
CA MET A 377 9.19 -12.78 3.69
C MET A 377 8.02 -13.08 2.76
N LEU A 378 7.07 -12.15 2.71
CA LEU A 378 5.88 -12.22 1.85
C LEU A 378 5.85 -11.00 0.94
N THR A 379 5.54 -11.17 -0.35
CA THR A 379 5.42 -10.01 -1.27
C THR A 379 4.33 -10.22 -2.31
N GLY A 380 3.40 -9.27 -2.42
CA GLY A 380 2.29 -9.29 -3.36
C GLY A 380 2.76 -9.17 -4.80
N GLU A 381 2.18 -9.98 -5.70
CA GLU A 381 2.43 -9.93 -7.15
C GLU A 381 2.26 -8.52 -7.75
N TYR A 382 1.27 -7.77 -7.25
CA TYR A 382 0.89 -6.44 -7.73
C TYR A 382 1.70 -5.31 -7.11
N ASP A 383 2.55 -5.58 -6.12
CA ASP A 383 3.40 -4.57 -5.53
C ASP A 383 4.47 -4.10 -6.52
N TYR A 384 4.33 -2.87 -7.00
CA TYR A 384 5.33 -2.18 -7.81
C TYR A 384 6.25 -1.24 -7.03
N SER A 385 6.00 -1.09 -5.73
CA SER A 385 6.84 -0.34 -4.81
C SER A 385 8.04 -1.17 -4.38
N CYS A 386 7.78 -2.29 -3.72
CA CYS A 386 8.77 -3.28 -3.33
C CYS A 386 8.47 -4.55 -4.13
N SER A 387 9.05 -4.68 -5.32
CA SER A 387 8.64 -5.78 -6.19
C SER A 387 9.06 -7.15 -5.64
N VAL A 388 8.34 -8.18 -6.07
CA VAL A 388 8.67 -9.60 -5.84
C VAL A 388 10.16 -9.89 -6.10
N GLU A 389 10.73 -9.27 -7.14
CA GLU A 389 12.15 -9.43 -7.48
C GLU A 389 13.08 -8.82 -6.42
N MET A 390 12.74 -7.65 -5.87
CA MET A 390 13.53 -6.96 -4.85
C MET A 390 13.49 -7.71 -3.51
N SER A 391 12.32 -8.17 -3.10
CA SER A 391 12.15 -8.98 -1.89
C SER A 391 12.87 -10.32 -2.00
N ARG A 392 12.78 -10.99 -3.16
CA ARG A 392 13.53 -12.24 -3.42
C ARG A 392 15.03 -12.02 -3.31
N ALA A 393 15.57 -10.99 -3.96
CA ALA A 393 16.99 -10.66 -3.90
C ALA A 393 17.45 -10.34 -2.47
N THR A 394 16.59 -9.73 -1.65
CA THR A 394 16.85 -9.50 -0.23
C THR A 394 16.94 -10.81 0.54
N ALA A 395 15.97 -11.70 0.36
CA ALA A 395 15.99 -13.03 0.99
C ALA A 395 17.23 -13.86 0.58
N GLU A 396 17.66 -13.77 -0.67
CA GLU A 396 18.89 -14.41 -1.15
C GLU A 396 20.15 -13.89 -0.44
N LYS A 397 20.23 -12.58 -0.16
CA LYS A 397 21.34 -12.00 0.62
C LYS A 397 21.34 -12.49 2.07
N ILE A 398 20.16 -12.63 2.68
CA ILE A 398 20.02 -13.21 4.03
C ILE A 398 20.49 -14.66 4.00
N GLN A 399 19.98 -15.45 3.05
CA GLN A 399 20.32 -16.87 2.90
C GLN A 399 21.81 -17.11 2.66
N GLY A 400 22.50 -16.19 1.96
CA GLY A 400 23.93 -16.24 1.73
C GLY A 400 24.81 -15.89 2.95
N GLY A 401 24.21 -15.39 4.04
CA GLY A 401 24.90 -15.10 5.29
C GLY A 401 25.28 -16.38 6.06
N GLU A 402 26.33 -16.29 6.89
CA GLU A 402 26.85 -17.44 7.68
C GLU A 402 25.76 -18.10 8.55
N LYS A 403 24.82 -17.30 9.03
CA LYS A 403 23.68 -17.74 9.86
C LYS A 403 22.33 -17.52 9.18
N GLY A 404 22.31 -17.53 7.86
CA GLY A 404 21.15 -17.25 7.01
C GLY A 404 20.21 -18.42 6.71
N SER A 405 20.38 -19.59 7.35
CA SER A 405 19.74 -20.83 6.90
C SER A 405 18.23 -20.95 7.12
N GLN A 406 17.59 -20.01 7.82
CA GLN A 406 16.18 -20.03 8.19
C GLN A 406 15.42 -18.79 7.69
N VAL A 407 15.57 -18.51 6.39
CA VAL A 407 14.75 -17.53 5.67
C VAL A 407 13.92 -18.22 4.59
N VAL A 408 12.66 -17.80 4.47
CA VAL A 408 11.78 -18.18 3.36
C VAL A 408 11.32 -16.91 2.66
N PHE A 409 11.20 -16.98 1.34
CA PHE A 409 10.52 -15.97 0.54
C PHE A 409 9.36 -16.63 -0.21
N GLU A 410 8.18 -16.00 -0.14
CA GLU A 410 7.00 -16.43 -0.89
C GLU A 410 6.30 -15.22 -1.53
N ALA A 411 6.12 -15.29 -2.84
CA ALA A 411 5.30 -14.33 -3.58
C ALA A 411 3.82 -14.68 -3.38
N MET A 412 2.96 -13.68 -3.21
CA MET A 412 1.55 -13.87 -2.96
C MET A 412 0.71 -13.51 -4.19
N ASP A 413 0.15 -14.53 -4.81
CA ASP A 413 -0.61 -14.43 -6.05
C ASP A 413 -1.84 -13.52 -5.89
N GLY A 414 -2.00 -12.57 -6.82
CA GLY A 414 -3.13 -11.65 -6.84
C GLY A 414 -3.24 -10.66 -5.67
N LEU A 415 -2.23 -10.53 -4.81
CA LEU A 415 -2.12 -9.50 -3.76
C LEU A 415 -1.20 -8.36 -4.20
N GLY A 416 -1.43 -7.16 -3.68
CA GLY A 416 -0.67 -5.93 -3.89
C GLY A 416 0.10 -5.50 -2.65
N HIS A 417 0.36 -4.19 -2.54
CA HIS A 417 1.26 -3.62 -1.54
C HIS A 417 0.69 -3.56 -0.11
N PHE A 418 -0.62 -3.76 0.07
CA PHE A 418 -1.26 -3.66 1.39
C PHE A 418 -1.98 -4.95 1.76
N PRO A 419 -1.30 -6.11 1.75
CA PRO A 419 -1.96 -7.42 1.72
C PRO A 419 -2.86 -7.68 2.94
N PHE A 420 -2.47 -7.18 4.12
CA PHE A 420 -3.25 -7.28 5.35
C PHE A 420 -4.64 -6.65 5.23
N SER A 421 -4.72 -5.49 4.58
CA SER A 421 -5.90 -4.63 4.58
C SER A 421 -6.62 -4.58 3.25
N GLU A 422 -6.02 -5.04 2.15
CA GLU A 422 -6.66 -5.00 0.83
C GLU A 422 -7.46 -6.27 0.49
N ASP A 423 -7.00 -7.45 0.92
CA ASP A 423 -7.72 -8.72 0.76
C ASP A 423 -7.29 -9.66 1.91
N PRO A 424 -7.82 -9.44 3.12
CA PRO A 424 -7.44 -10.21 4.31
C PRO A 424 -7.73 -11.71 4.15
N VAL A 425 -8.76 -12.08 3.40
CA VAL A 425 -9.13 -13.49 3.16
C VAL A 425 -8.06 -14.19 2.33
N ARG A 426 -7.60 -13.56 1.24
CA ARG A 426 -6.53 -14.11 0.39
C ARG A 426 -5.16 -14.10 1.07
N PHE A 427 -4.90 -13.11 1.92
CA PHE A 427 -3.64 -13.02 2.67
C PHE A 427 -3.52 -14.05 3.80
N MET A 428 -4.62 -14.34 4.50
CA MET A 428 -4.61 -15.15 5.72
C MET A 428 -3.89 -16.52 5.60
N PRO A 429 -4.06 -17.32 4.53
CA PRO A 429 -3.32 -18.58 4.38
C PRO A 429 -1.79 -18.40 4.30
N TYR A 430 -1.30 -17.35 3.62
CA TYR A 430 0.13 -17.03 3.55
C TYR A 430 0.65 -16.66 4.94
N PHE A 431 -0.09 -15.81 5.65
CA PHE A 431 0.29 -15.37 6.99
C PHE A 431 0.33 -16.53 8.00
N LYS A 432 -0.64 -17.46 7.94
CA LYS A 432 -0.65 -18.65 8.80
C LYS A 432 0.56 -19.56 8.54
N ARG A 433 0.95 -19.76 7.27
CA ARG A 433 2.17 -20.53 6.94
C ARG A 433 3.43 -19.88 7.52
N ALA A 434 3.53 -18.55 7.42
CA ALA A 434 4.64 -17.80 7.99
C ALA A 434 4.71 -17.94 9.53
N LEU A 435 3.58 -17.85 10.21
CA LEU A 435 3.49 -18.07 11.66
C LEU A 435 3.86 -19.50 12.06
N GLU A 436 3.39 -20.49 11.32
CA GLU A 436 3.71 -21.91 11.53
C GLU A 436 5.21 -22.16 11.35
N TYR A 437 5.82 -21.62 10.30
CA TYR A 437 7.26 -21.70 10.07
C TYR A 437 8.06 -21.14 11.27
N ILE A 438 7.73 -19.94 11.75
CA ILE A 438 8.41 -19.35 12.92
C ILE A 438 8.19 -20.23 14.16
N ALA A 439 6.98 -20.74 14.36
CA ALA A 439 6.65 -21.59 15.49
C ALA A 439 7.47 -22.89 15.51
N GLU A 440 7.73 -23.50 14.36
CA GLU A 440 8.54 -24.71 14.21
C GLU A 440 10.03 -24.46 14.45
N ARG A 441 10.55 -23.34 13.95
CA ARG A 441 11.97 -23.00 14.00
C ARG A 441 12.46 -22.47 15.35
N SER A 442 11.56 -21.89 16.13
CA SER A 442 11.86 -21.37 17.47
C SER A 442 11.79 -22.43 18.58
N ARG A 443 11.72 -23.74 18.26
CA ARG A 443 11.62 -24.82 19.26
C ARG A 443 12.97 -25.25 19.87
N GLY A 444 14.04 -24.50 19.63
CA GLY A 444 15.31 -24.58 20.36
C GLY A 444 15.46 -23.37 21.27
#